data_AF-A0A358M9Y4-F1
#
_entry.id   AF-A0A358M9Y4-F1
#
_cell.length_a   1.000
_cell.length_b   1.000
_cell.length_c   1.000
_cell.angle_alpha   90.00
_cell.angle_beta   90.00
_cell.angle_gamma   90.00
#
_symmetry.space_group_name_H-M   'P 1'
#
loop_
_entity.id
_entity.type
_entity.pdbx_description
1 polymer ?
#
loop_
_entity_poly.entity_id
_entity_poly.type
_entity_poly.pdbx_seq_one_letter_code
_entity_poly.pdbx_strand_id
1 'polypeptide(L)'
;MNYGLDIGNKKDLVGICYSTWFNPIVKYGGEKPKNIAEILAGKDTWGEVGQFHFWSEPALGYYRSDDQKIIRRHMEMLQAAGIDFIILDNTNASPGWDTGASGDYWDQMVRQPVEALLRTLLEMRKEGLQTPYVVSWNKTDPAFGYEVCDKLYREHFSREEYKDLLVYWGDKLFTLTTELTENPPAYTEVRKMWGLVKNLAPCEWSFLSHENKPCQDYDGNNEQICVCTAAQATYMTCTDTALGRQG
;
A
#
# COMPACT_ATOMS: atom_id res chain seq x y z
N MET A 1 -24.06 2.82 6.67
CA MET A 1 -23.24 1.62 6.91
C MET A 1 -23.00 1.47 8.40
N ASN A 2 -22.99 0.25 8.94
CA ASN A 2 -22.73 -0.02 10.36
C ASN A 2 -21.32 -0.60 10.63
N TYR A 3 -20.50 -0.74 9.59
CA TYR A 3 -19.15 -1.29 9.66
C TYR A 3 -18.20 -0.43 8.83
N GLY A 4 -16.93 -0.37 9.25
CA GLY A 4 -15.85 0.24 8.49
C GLY A 4 -15.86 1.77 8.51
N LEU A 5 -14.94 2.36 7.74
CA LEU A 5 -14.83 3.80 7.55
C LEU A 5 -15.45 4.21 6.21
N ASP A 6 -16.61 4.85 6.22
CA ASP A 6 -17.17 5.51 5.03
C ASP A 6 -16.54 6.89 4.84
N ILE A 7 -15.83 7.08 3.72
CA ILE A 7 -15.10 8.30 3.41
C ILE A 7 -15.86 9.26 2.51
N GLY A 8 -16.99 8.85 1.91
CA GLY A 8 -17.64 9.58 0.83
C GLY A 8 -18.11 11.01 1.17
N ASN A 9 -18.21 11.35 2.46
CA ASN A 9 -18.57 12.69 2.94
C ASN A 9 -17.59 13.26 3.98
N LYS A 10 -16.42 12.64 4.15
CA LYS A 10 -15.40 13.06 5.12
C LYS A 10 -14.45 14.08 4.47
N LYS A 11 -13.88 14.99 5.27
CA LYS A 11 -13.08 16.12 4.74
C LYS A 11 -11.70 16.26 5.37
N ASP A 12 -11.40 15.44 6.37
CA ASP A 12 -10.28 15.61 7.29
C ASP A 12 -9.53 14.29 7.55
N LEU A 13 -9.56 13.38 6.57
CA LEU A 13 -8.89 12.09 6.67
C LEU A 13 -7.46 12.14 6.11
N VAL A 14 -6.56 11.42 6.77
CA VAL A 14 -5.16 11.27 6.38
C VAL A 14 -4.86 9.80 6.08
N GLY A 15 -4.48 9.54 4.83
CA GLY A 15 -4.04 8.24 4.34
C GLY A 15 -2.53 8.15 4.14
N ILE A 16 -1.96 6.95 4.24
CA ILE A 16 -0.54 6.71 3.92
C ILE A 16 -0.35 5.41 3.13
N CYS A 17 0.53 5.42 2.12
CA CYS A 17 0.94 4.19 1.44
C CYS A 17 1.74 3.29 2.38
N TYR A 18 1.41 2.00 2.37
CA TYR A 18 2.01 0.98 3.22
C TYR A 18 2.43 -0.24 2.38
N SER A 19 3.72 -0.57 2.42
CA SER A 19 4.31 -1.64 1.61
C SER A 19 4.50 -2.92 2.44
N THR A 20 4.10 -4.05 1.88
CA THR A 20 4.19 -5.40 2.46
C THR A 20 5.12 -6.35 1.68
N TRP A 21 6.15 -5.82 1.01
CA TRP A 21 6.96 -6.53 0.02
C TRP A 21 8.19 -7.24 0.61
N PHE A 22 8.28 -7.38 1.93
CA PHE A 22 9.53 -7.80 2.60
C PHE A 22 9.68 -9.30 2.82
N ASN A 23 8.63 -10.10 2.61
CA ASN A 23 8.68 -11.55 2.86
C ASN A 23 9.72 -12.30 2.01
N PRO A 24 9.85 -12.06 0.68
CA PRO A 24 10.89 -12.72 -0.11
C PRO A 24 12.29 -12.18 0.17
N ILE A 25 12.37 -10.97 0.73
CA ILE A 25 13.63 -10.26 1.00
C ILE A 25 14.23 -10.72 2.33
N VAL A 26 13.38 -10.81 3.37
CA VAL A 26 13.77 -11.21 4.71
C VAL A 26 13.30 -12.64 4.96
N LYS A 27 14.22 -13.59 4.79
CA LYS A 27 13.95 -15.01 5.04
C LYS A 27 14.27 -15.36 6.50
N TYR A 28 13.48 -16.23 7.11
CA TYR A 28 13.79 -16.75 8.45
C TYR A 28 15.14 -17.47 8.45
N GLY A 29 16.07 -17.02 9.30
CA GLY A 29 17.45 -17.54 9.33
C GLY A 29 18.25 -17.28 8.05
N GLY A 30 17.76 -16.41 7.16
CA GLY A 30 18.42 -16.04 5.92
C GLY A 30 19.57 -15.06 6.13
N GLU A 31 20.32 -14.82 5.05
CA GLU A 31 21.34 -13.79 5.03
C GLU A 31 20.74 -12.40 5.24
N LYS A 32 21.58 -11.49 5.78
CA LYS A 32 21.22 -10.08 5.90
C LYS A 32 20.88 -9.53 4.50
N PRO A 33 19.74 -8.84 4.32
CA PRO A 33 19.40 -8.27 3.03
C PRO A 33 20.36 -7.12 2.67
N LYS A 34 20.48 -6.85 1.37
CA LYS A 34 21.36 -5.79 0.86
C LYS A 34 20.90 -4.41 1.34
N ASN A 35 21.86 -3.58 1.75
CA ASN A 35 21.63 -2.25 2.32
C ASN A 35 22.41 -1.19 1.54
N ILE A 36 21.69 -0.25 0.90
CA ILE A 36 22.27 0.80 0.06
C ILE A 36 23.23 1.68 0.86
N ALA A 37 22.86 2.12 2.07
CA ALA A 37 23.72 2.95 2.90
C ALA A 37 25.05 2.26 3.27
N GLU A 38 25.03 0.94 3.51
CA GLU A 38 26.26 0.16 3.78
C GLU A 38 27.11 -0.04 2.52
N ILE A 39 26.48 -0.32 1.38
CA ILE A 39 27.16 -0.45 0.09
C ILE A 39 27.87 0.86 -0.27
N LEU A 40 27.19 1.99 -0.14
CA LEU A 40 27.77 3.32 -0.40
C LEU A 40 28.89 3.67 0.58
N ALA A 41 28.86 3.13 1.81
CA ALA A 41 29.94 3.25 2.79
C ALA A 41 31.11 2.27 2.55
N GLY A 42 31.06 1.45 1.49
CA GLY A 42 32.09 0.44 1.18
C GLY A 42 32.09 -0.77 2.11
N LYS A 43 30.98 -1.03 2.81
CA LYS A 43 30.85 -2.12 3.81
C LYS A 43 30.18 -3.39 3.24
N ASP A 44 29.58 -3.29 2.06
CA ASP A 44 28.90 -4.39 1.37
C ASP A 44 28.97 -4.16 -0.15
N THR A 45 28.55 -5.15 -0.94
CA THR A 45 28.49 -5.11 -2.41
C THR A 45 27.06 -5.05 -2.91
N TRP A 46 26.87 -4.46 -4.10
CA TRP A 46 25.58 -4.50 -4.80
C TRP A 46 25.10 -5.94 -5.02
N GLY A 47 23.79 -6.11 -4.99
CA GLY A 47 23.14 -7.39 -5.27
C GLY A 47 23.08 -7.63 -6.78
N GLU A 48 22.58 -8.81 -7.16
CA GLU A 48 22.32 -9.10 -8.57
C GLU A 48 21.24 -8.17 -9.15
N VAL A 49 21.20 -8.06 -10.48
CA VAL A 49 20.16 -7.27 -11.17
C VAL A 49 18.79 -7.83 -10.81
N GLY A 50 17.91 -6.97 -10.28
CA GLY A 50 16.56 -7.35 -9.83
C GLY A 50 16.48 -7.83 -8.38
N GLN A 51 17.60 -7.97 -7.67
CA GLN A 51 17.58 -8.20 -6.23
C GLN A 51 17.09 -6.96 -5.51
N PHE A 52 16.26 -7.15 -4.48
CA PHE A 52 15.78 -6.06 -3.64
C PHE A 52 16.87 -5.55 -2.68
N HIS A 53 16.82 -4.24 -2.40
CA HIS A 53 17.67 -3.56 -1.45
C HIS A 53 16.84 -2.75 -0.45
N PHE A 54 17.30 -2.70 0.79
CA PHE A 54 16.87 -1.68 1.74
C PHE A 54 17.67 -0.40 1.54
N TRP A 55 17.02 0.75 1.73
CA TRP A 55 17.71 2.04 1.76
C TRP A 55 18.74 2.11 2.90
N SER A 56 18.28 1.78 4.09
CA SER A 56 19.06 1.65 5.32
C SER A 56 18.40 0.62 6.23
N GLU A 57 19.06 0.22 7.32
CA GLU A 57 18.45 -0.65 8.32
C GLU A 57 17.26 0.09 8.98
N PRO A 58 16.04 -0.50 8.97
CA PRO A 58 14.90 0.08 9.66
C PRO A 58 15.12 0.10 11.19
N ALA A 59 14.45 1.01 11.90
CA ALA A 59 14.58 1.12 13.37
C ALA A 59 14.16 -0.15 14.12
N LEU A 60 13.31 -0.99 13.52
CA LEU A 60 12.88 -2.29 14.05
C LEU A 60 13.71 -3.47 13.52
N GLY A 61 14.85 -3.18 12.88
CA GLY A 61 15.66 -4.16 12.16
C GLY A 61 15.04 -4.57 10.81
N TYR A 62 15.67 -5.52 10.14
CA TYR A 62 15.09 -6.14 8.94
C TYR A 62 13.99 -7.11 9.32
N TYR A 63 12.79 -6.87 8.81
CA TYR A 63 11.60 -7.63 9.16
C TYR A 63 10.87 -8.17 7.94
N ARG A 64 10.08 -9.21 8.19
CA ARG A 64 9.08 -9.70 7.26
C ARG A 64 7.80 -8.88 7.38
N SER A 65 7.04 -8.84 6.30
CA SER A 65 5.75 -8.15 6.24
C SER A 65 4.61 -8.91 6.92
N ASP A 66 4.81 -10.19 7.24
CA ASP A 66 3.87 -11.03 7.99
C ASP A 66 4.19 -11.15 9.50
N ASP A 67 5.20 -10.43 10.00
CA ASP A 67 5.50 -10.40 11.43
C ASP A 67 4.49 -9.52 12.18
N GLN A 68 3.58 -10.16 12.92
CA GLN A 68 2.51 -9.48 13.66
C GLN A 68 3.02 -8.52 14.75
N LYS A 69 4.21 -8.75 15.33
CA LYS A 69 4.78 -7.82 16.32
C LYS A 69 5.21 -6.52 15.66
N ILE A 70 5.78 -6.63 14.46
CA ILE A 70 6.18 -5.48 13.64
C ILE A 70 4.94 -4.75 13.14
N ILE A 71 3.95 -5.47 12.62
CA ILE A 71 2.67 -4.90 12.19
C ILE A 71 2.03 -4.12 13.34
N ARG A 72 1.87 -4.75 14.53
CA ARG A 72 1.29 -4.07 15.70
C ARG A 72 2.05 -2.79 16.02
N ARG A 73 3.39 -2.85 16.02
CA ARG A 73 4.21 -1.67 16.30
C ARG A 73 4.02 -0.56 15.26
N HIS A 74 3.92 -0.90 13.98
CA HIS A 74 3.60 0.07 12.94
C HIS A 74 2.22 0.69 13.15
N MET A 75 1.20 -0.11 13.47
CA MET A 75 -0.16 0.39 13.66
C MET A 75 -0.27 1.30 14.89
N GLU A 76 0.44 1.01 15.97
CA GLU A 76 0.59 1.92 17.12
C GLU A 76 1.20 3.26 16.70
N MET A 77 2.28 3.24 15.91
CA MET A 77 2.95 4.46 15.45
C MET A 77 2.07 5.29 14.52
N LEU A 78 1.39 4.63 13.58
CA LEU A 78 0.51 5.30 12.61
C LEU A 78 -0.73 5.88 13.29
N GLN A 79 -1.33 5.15 14.24
CA GLN A 79 -2.43 5.67 15.05
C GLN A 79 -2.00 6.88 15.89
N ALA A 80 -0.83 6.81 16.52
CA ALA A 80 -0.28 7.93 17.30
C ALA A 80 0.02 9.16 16.42
N ALA A 81 0.30 8.95 15.13
CA ALA A 81 0.50 10.01 14.15
C ALA A 81 -0.81 10.57 13.56
N GLY A 82 -1.98 10.02 13.94
CA GLY A 82 -3.28 10.45 13.43
C GLY A 82 -3.58 9.97 12.02
N ILE A 83 -3.00 8.85 11.59
CA ILE A 83 -3.32 8.24 10.29
C ILE A 83 -4.65 7.49 10.40
N ASP A 84 -5.62 7.87 9.58
CA ASP A 84 -6.95 7.27 9.55
C ASP A 84 -6.96 5.95 8.78
N PHE A 85 -6.21 5.84 7.68
CA PHE A 85 -6.14 4.62 6.90
C PHE A 85 -4.78 4.40 6.23
N ILE A 86 -4.44 3.13 6.03
CA ILE A 86 -3.29 2.70 5.23
C ILE A 86 -3.75 2.24 3.85
N ILE A 87 -2.90 2.46 2.85
CA ILE A 87 -3.11 2.01 1.47
C ILE A 87 -2.11 0.89 1.18
N LEU A 88 -2.60 -0.35 1.11
CA LEU A 88 -1.78 -1.53 0.82
C LEU A 88 -1.34 -1.54 -0.63
N ASP A 89 -0.02 -1.50 -0.84
CA ASP A 89 0.57 -1.53 -2.17
C ASP A 89 0.64 -2.96 -2.73
N ASN A 90 -0.21 -3.24 -3.72
CA ASN A 90 -0.20 -4.45 -4.56
C ASN A 90 0.00 -4.09 -6.04
N THR A 91 0.69 -2.98 -6.34
CA THR A 91 0.75 -2.41 -7.69
C THR A 91 1.56 -3.21 -8.71
N ASN A 92 2.47 -4.09 -8.26
CA ASN A 92 3.12 -5.05 -9.16
C ASN A 92 2.59 -6.48 -9.03
N ALA A 93 1.55 -6.70 -8.22
CA ALA A 93 0.97 -8.03 -8.05
C ALA A 93 0.43 -8.58 -9.37
N SER A 94 0.56 -9.89 -9.57
CA SER A 94 0.08 -10.56 -10.77
C SER A 94 -0.69 -11.82 -10.37
N PRO A 95 -1.85 -12.11 -10.99
CA PRO A 95 -2.55 -13.37 -10.76
C PRO A 95 -1.67 -14.60 -11.08
N GLY A 96 -0.74 -14.47 -12.02
CA GLY A 96 0.20 -15.54 -12.38
C GLY A 96 1.24 -15.89 -11.31
N TRP A 97 1.29 -15.13 -10.20
CA TRP A 97 2.13 -15.46 -9.04
C TRP A 97 1.55 -16.57 -8.17
N ASP A 98 0.25 -16.83 -8.30
CA ASP A 98 -0.44 -17.87 -7.56
C ASP A 98 -0.40 -19.17 -8.37
N THR A 99 0.42 -20.09 -7.89
CA THR A 99 0.51 -21.47 -8.38
C THR A 99 -0.39 -22.41 -7.58
N GLY A 100 -1.03 -21.90 -6.52
CA GLY A 100 -1.80 -22.67 -5.54
C GLY A 100 -0.93 -23.37 -4.49
N ALA A 101 0.39 -23.18 -4.52
CA ALA A 101 1.32 -23.78 -3.58
C ALA A 101 1.59 -22.83 -2.41
N SER A 102 1.65 -23.38 -1.20
CA SER A 102 2.12 -22.61 -0.04
C SER A 102 3.55 -22.15 -0.26
N GLY A 103 3.82 -20.88 0.04
CA GLY A 103 5.11 -20.24 -0.17
C GLY A 103 5.37 -19.79 -1.61
N ASP A 104 4.39 -19.84 -2.51
CA ASP A 104 4.55 -19.18 -3.81
C ASP A 104 4.59 -17.66 -3.67
N TYR A 105 4.79 -16.97 -4.80
CA TYR A 105 5.05 -15.54 -4.76
C TYR A 105 3.80 -14.74 -4.39
N TRP A 106 2.60 -15.19 -4.77
CA TRP A 106 1.34 -14.60 -4.29
C TRP A 106 1.18 -14.82 -2.78
N ASP A 107 1.49 -16.03 -2.31
CA ASP A 107 1.42 -16.38 -0.89
C ASP A 107 2.34 -15.48 -0.06
N GLN A 108 3.59 -15.32 -0.48
CA GLN A 108 4.58 -14.52 0.23
C GLN A 108 4.33 -13.01 0.15
N MET A 109 3.90 -12.48 -1.01
CA MET A 109 3.83 -11.03 -1.24
C MET A 109 2.47 -10.42 -0.92
N VAL A 110 1.39 -11.20 -1.03
CA VAL A 110 0.02 -10.69 -0.90
C VAL A 110 -0.72 -11.42 0.21
N ARG A 111 -0.85 -12.75 0.13
CA ARG A 111 -1.74 -13.50 1.05
C ARG A 111 -1.28 -13.44 2.50
N GLN A 112 -0.04 -13.87 2.79
CA GLN A 112 0.47 -13.92 4.16
C GLN A 112 0.54 -12.51 4.80
N PRO A 113 1.07 -11.46 4.13
CA PRO A 113 1.12 -10.14 4.75
C PRO A 113 -0.27 -9.52 4.99
N VAL A 114 -1.21 -9.68 4.05
CA VAL A 114 -2.58 -9.14 4.23
C VAL A 114 -3.30 -9.86 5.36
N GLU A 115 -3.24 -11.19 5.41
CA GLU A 115 -3.87 -11.96 6.49
C GLU A 115 -3.25 -11.62 7.85
N ALA A 116 -1.92 -11.53 7.94
CA ALA A 116 -1.22 -11.15 9.17
C ALA A 116 -1.62 -9.74 9.63
N LEU A 117 -1.73 -8.79 8.69
CA LEU A 117 -2.19 -7.44 8.97
C LEU A 117 -3.60 -7.43 9.54
N LEU A 118 -4.58 -7.97 8.79
CA LEU A 118 -5.99 -7.94 9.19
C LEU A 118 -6.22 -8.64 10.53
N ARG A 119 -5.56 -9.79 10.77
CA ARG A 119 -5.61 -10.47 12.08
C ARG A 119 -5.06 -9.61 13.20
N THR A 120 -3.91 -8.97 13.00
CA THR A 120 -3.31 -8.09 14.00
C THR A 120 -4.24 -6.92 14.32
N LEU A 121 -4.87 -6.31 13.30
CA LEU A 121 -5.84 -5.23 13.51
C LEU A 121 -7.07 -5.70 14.31
N LEU A 122 -7.61 -6.89 14.01
CA LEU A 122 -8.72 -7.46 14.79
C LEU A 122 -8.33 -7.70 16.25
N GLU A 123 -7.15 -8.25 16.50
CA GLU A 123 -6.65 -8.48 17.85
C GLU A 123 -6.50 -7.17 18.62
N MET A 124 -5.88 -6.16 17.99
CA MET A 124 -5.76 -4.81 18.56
C MET A 124 -7.13 -4.20 18.89
N ARG A 125 -8.12 -4.30 17.99
CA ARG A 125 -9.47 -3.77 18.23
C ARG A 125 -10.22 -4.53 19.32
N LYS A 126 -10.03 -5.85 19.44
CA LYS A 126 -10.57 -6.66 20.55
C LYS A 126 -9.99 -6.25 21.92
N GLU A 127 -8.76 -5.77 21.94
CA GLU A 127 -8.11 -5.19 23.13
C GLU A 127 -8.58 -3.75 23.43
N GLY A 128 -9.46 -3.17 22.60
CA GLY A 128 -9.95 -1.80 22.73
C GLY A 128 -9.02 -0.74 22.14
N LEU A 129 -7.98 -1.14 21.40
CA LEU A 129 -7.10 -0.22 20.69
C LEU A 129 -7.75 0.25 19.38
N GLN A 130 -7.53 1.52 19.04
CA GLN A 130 -7.85 2.03 17.73
C GLN A 130 -6.78 1.60 16.72
N THR A 131 -7.18 1.40 15.47
CA THR A 131 -6.26 1.08 14.38
C THR A 131 -6.63 1.88 13.14
N PRO A 132 -5.65 2.21 12.27
CA PRO A 132 -5.98 2.67 10.92
C PRO A 132 -6.88 1.66 10.21
N TYR A 133 -7.74 2.17 9.33
CA TYR A 133 -8.52 1.37 8.38
C TYR A 133 -7.65 0.98 7.17
N VAL A 134 -8.15 0.09 6.31
CA VAL A 134 -7.38 -0.48 5.21
C VAL A 134 -8.05 -0.21 3.85
N VAL A 135 -7.26 0.34 2.93
CA VAL A 135 -7.55 0.45 1.49
C VAL A 135 -6.55 -0.42 0.75
N SER A 136 -6.96 -1.08 -0.33
CA SER A 136 -6.01 -1.75 -1.24
C SER A 136 -5.73 -0.92 -2.48
N TRP A 137 -4.47 -0.86 -2.91
CA TRP A 137 -4.05 -0.33 -4.19
C TRP A 137 -3.50 -1.46 -5.06
N ASN A 138 -4.31 -1.91 -6.00
CA ASN A 138 -4.06 -3.15 -6.74
C ASN A 138 -3.63 -2.88 -8.17
N LYS A 139 -2.75 -3.73 -8.69
CA LYS A 139 -2.49 -3.77 -10.12
C LYS A 139 -3.75 -4.13 -10.89
N THR A 140 -3.99 -3.37 -11.95
CA THR A 140 -4.93 -3.69 -13.03
C THR A 140 -4.18 -3.65 -14.36
N ASP A 141 -4.59 -4.48 -15.31
CA ASP A 141 -3.95 -4.61 -16.62
C ASP A 141 -4.98 -5.09 -17.65
N PRO A 142 -4.97 -4.62 -18.91
CA PRO A 142 -5.87 -5.12 -19.94
C PRO A 142 -5.90 -6.65 -20.10
N ALA A 143 -4.80 -7.34 -19.80
CA ALA A 143 -4.70 -8.80 -19.93
C ALA A 143 -5.50 -9.58 -18.87
N PHE A 144 -5.76 -9.00 -17.69
CA PHE A 144 -6.46 -9.69 -16.60
C PHE A 144 -7.45 -8.81 -15.81
N GLY A 145 -7.70 -7.58 -16.26
CA GLY A 145 -8.63 -6.63 -15.65
C GLY A 145 -8.36 -6.40 -14.17
N TYR A 146 -9.38 -6.69 -13.36
CA TYR A 146 -9.39 -6.50 -11.90
C TYR A 146 -9.07 -7.78 -11.11
N GLU A 147 -8.49 -8.81 -11.74
CA GLU A 147 -8.31 -10.12 -11.06
C GLU A 147 -7.49 -10.05 -9.78
N VAL A 148 -6.51 -9.14 -9.65
CA VAL A 148 -5.80 -8.91 -8.38
C VAL A 148 -6.74 -8.38 -7.30
N CYS A 149 -7.63 -7.45 -7.65
CA CYS A 149 -8.66 -6.91 -6.73
C CYS A 149 -9.62 -8.03 -6.31
N ASP A 150 -10.14 -8.78 -7.29
CA ASP A 150 -11.11 -9.85 -7.04
C ASP A 150 -10.52 -10.97 -6.19
N LYS A 151 -9.26 -11.32 -6.43
CA LYS A 151 -8.56 -12.34 -5.63
C LYS A 151 -8.34 -11.87 -4.20
N LEU A 152 -7.86 -10.65 -3.99
CA LEU A 152 -7.72 -10.06 -2.66
C LEU A 152 -9.07 -10.01 -1.92
N TYR A 153 -10.13 -9.61 -2.63
CA TYR A 153 -11.49 -9.55 -2.10
C TYR A 153 -12.01 -10.93 -1.69
N ARG A 154 -11.89 -11.93 -2.56
CA ARG A 154 -12.34 -13.31 -2.29
C ARG A 154 -11.57 -13.95 -1.13
N GLU A 155 -10.25 -13.74 -1.04
CA GLU A 155 -9.43 -14.36 0.00
C GLU A 155 -9.55 -13.65 1.36
N HIS A 156 -9.76 -12.33 1.37
CA HIS A 156 -9.72 -11.52 2.59
C HIS A 156 -10.92 -10.58 2.72
N PHE A 157 -11.05 -9.55 1.87
CA PHE A 157 -11.93 -8.41 2.18
C PHE A 157 -13.43 -8.72 2.15
N SER A 158 -13.84 -9.85 1.60
CA SER A 158 -15.23 -10.34 1.64
C SER A 158 -15.62 -11.01 2.98
N ARG A 159 -14.64 -11.34 3.83
CA ARG A 159 -14.86 -12.01 5.12
C ARG A 159 -15.51 -11.06 6.12
N GLU A 160 -16.60 -11.51 6.75
CA GLU A 160 -17.44 -10.68 7.63
C GLU A 160 -16.64 -10.07 8.78
N GLU A 161 -15.73 -10.84 9.36
CA GLU A 161 -14.90 -10.41 10.48
C GLU A 161 -13.97 -9.24 10.12
N TYR A 162 -13.63 -9.04 8.85
CA TYR A 162 -12.73 -7.97 8.41
C TYR A 162 -13.45 -6.71 7.94
N LYS A 163 -14.77 -6.74 7.72
CA LYS A 163 -15.51 -5.60 7.16
C LYS A 163 -15.33 -4.31 7.97
N ASP A 164 -15.24 -4.41 9.29
CA ASP A 164 -15.05 -3.23 10.13
C ASP A 164 -13.66 -2.59 9.99
N LEU A 165 -12.67 -3.32 9.46
CA LEU A 165 -11.31 -2.81 9.24
C LEU A 165 -11.15 -2.02 7.95
N LEU A 166 -12.12 -2.09 7.04
CA LEU A 166 -11.98 -1.62 5.66
C LEU A 166 -12.54 -0.21 5.47
N VAL A 167 -12.09 0.43 4.40
CA VAL A 167 -12.59 1.72 3.95
C VAL A 167 -13.67 1.52 2.87
N TYR A 168 -14.71 2.33 2.93
CA TYR A 168 -15.86 2.29 2.05
C TYR A 168 -16.14 3.68 1.46
N TRP A 169 -16.77 3.70 0.30
CA TRP A 169 -17.33 4.88 -0.33
C TRP A 169 -18.84 4.69 -0.47
N GLY A 170 -19.61 5.32 0.41
CA GLY A 170 -21.04 5.05 0.50
C GLY A 170 -21.28 3.61 0.97
N ASP A 171 -21.84 2.76 0.11
CA ASP A 171 -22.13 1.36 0.41
C ASP A 171 -21.17 0.35 -0.24
N LYS A 172 -20.14 0.84 -0.96
CA LYS A 172 -19.16 0.01 -1.66
C LYS A 172 -17.80 0.04 -1.00
N LEU A 173 -17.07 -1.07 -1.07
CA LEU A 173 -15.65 -1.09 -0.67
C LEU A 173 -14.89 -0.03 -1.47
N PHE A 174 -13.90 0.64 -0.87
CA PHE A 174 -13.05 1.57 -1.62
C PHE A 174 -11.73 0.89 -2.01
N THR A 175 -11.44 0.88 -3.32
CA THR A 175 -10.23 0.27 -3.88
C THR A 175 -9.52 1.25 -4.81
N LEU A 176 -8.21 1.36 -4.66
CA LEU A 176 -7.35 2.08 -5.60
C LEU A 176 -6.80 1.09 -6.64
N THR A 177 -6.61 1.53 -7.88
CA THR A 177 -6.02 0.72 -8.93
C THR A 177 -4.92 1.47 -9.69
N THR A 178 -4.02 0.72 -10.35
CA THR A 178 -2.96 1.33 -11.19
C THR A 178 -3.54 1.96 -12.46
N GLU A 179 -4.56 1.33 -13.03
CA GLU A 179 -5.29 1.78 -14.20
C GLU A 179 -6.80 1.53 -14.05
N LEU A 180 -7.62 2.24 -14.82
CA LEU A 180 -9.03 1.89 -14.98
C LEU A 180 -9.18 0.99 -16.20
N THR A 181 -9.73 -0.21 -16.02
CA THR A 181 -10.11 -1.11 -17.11
C THR A 181 -11.63 -1.20 -17.22
N GLU A 182 -12.14 -1.74 -18.33
CA GLU A 182 -13.57 -1.96 -18.52
C GLU A 182 -14.16 -2.85 -17.41
N ASN A 183 -15.44 -2.62 -17.08
CA ASN A 183 -16.22 -3.43 -16.14
C ASN A 183 -15.62 -3.53 -14.72
N PRO A 184 -15.47 -2.41 -13.98
CA PRO A 184 -15.06 -2.46 -12.58
C PRO A 184 -16.00 -3.33 -11.74
N PRO A 185 -15.50 -4.06 -10.73
CA PRO A 185 -16.34 -4.95 -9.93
C PRO A 185 -17.40 -4.19 -9.15
N ALA A 186 -18.65 -4.67 -9.19
CA ALA A 186 -19.80 -3.96 -8.60
C ALA A 186 -19.71 -3.76 -7.07
N TYR A 187 -18.91 -4.57 -6.37
CA TYR A 187 -18.73 -4.51 -4.91
C TYR A 187 -17.86 -3.34 -4.45
N THR A 188 -17.12 -2.69 -5.36
CA THR A 188 -16.16 -1.65 -5.02
C THR A 188 -16.40 -0.37 -5.81
N GLU A 189 -16.19 0.74 -5.14
CA GLU A 189 -15.90 2.02 -5.78
C GLU A 189 -14.40 2.07 -6.08
N VAL A 190 -14.04 2.52 -7.28
CA VAL A 190 -12.66 2.49 -7.76
C VAL A 190 -12.17 3.90 -8.08
N ARG A 191 -10.93 4.17 -7.71
CA ARG A 191 -10.16 5.31 -8.18
C ARG A 191 -8.85 4.80 -8.77
N LYS A 192 -8.42 5.36 -9.89
CA LYS A 192 -7.04 5.17 -10.34
C LYS A 192 -6.13 6.02 -9.47
N MET A 193 -4.96 5.49 -9.12
CA MET A 193 -3.93 6.22 -8.41
C MET A 193 -2.56 5.95 -9.03
N TRP A 194 -1.77 7.01 -9.22
CA TRP A 194 -0.37 6.89 -9.61
C TRP A 194 0.49 8.06 -9.12
N GLY A 195 1.80 7.95 -9.30
CA GLY A 195 2.79 8.93 -8.87
C GLY A 195 3.33 9.76 -10.03
N LEU A 196 3.80 10.96 -9.72
CA LEU A 196 4.47 11.89 -10.64
C LEU A 196 3.62 12.26 -11.86
N VAL A 197 2.29 12.23 -11.70
CA VAL A 197 1.34 12.60 -12.75
C VAL A 197 1.28 14.12 -12.85
N LYS A 198 1.59 14.66 -14.04
CA LYS A 198 1.61 16.12 -14.26
C LYS A 198 0.21 16.74 -14.24
N ASN A 199 -0.75 16.05 -14.85
CA ASN A 199 -2.15 16.45 -14.97
C ASN A 199 -3.01 15.25 -14.58
N LEU A 200 -3.66 15.32 -13.41
CA LEU A 200 -4.61 14.30 -12.98
C LEU A 200 -5.92 14.48 -13.75
N ALA A 201 -6.51 13.39 -14.22
CA ALA A 201 -7.90 13.42 -14.67
C ALA A 201 -8.84 13.53 -13.45
N PRO A 202 -10.10 13.95 -13.65
CA PRO A 202 -11.10 13.88 -12.58
C PRO A 202 -11.19 12.47 -11.99
N CYS A 203 -11.30 12.38 -10.66
CA CYS A 203 -11.34 11.11 -9.91
C CYS A 203 -10.05 10.26 -10.01
N GLU A 204 -8.91 10.84 -10.40
CA GLU A 204 -7.60 10.18 -10.30
C GLU A 204 -6.81 10.70 -9.09
N TRP A 205 -6.42 9.79 -8.20
CA TRP A 205 -5.62 10.13 -7.04
C TRP A 205 -4.13 10.15 -7.38
N SER A 206 -3.35 10.83 -6.52
CA SER A 206 -1.90 10.71 -6.56
C SER A 206 -1.30 10.43 -5.19
N PHE A 207 -0.33 9.51 -5.14
CA PHE A 207 0.46 9.25 -3.95
C PHE A 207 1.80 10.01 -3.93
N LEU A 208 2.20 10.59 -5.08
CA LEU A 208 3.45 11.32 -5.20
C LEU A 208 3.29 12.45 -6.22
N SER A 209 3.35 13.72 -5.79
CA SER A 209 3.24 14.88 -6.68
C SER A 209 4.15 16.01 -6.22
N HIS A 210 4.97 16.57 -7.10
CA HIS A 210 5.85 17.69 -6.72
C HIS A 210 5.07 18.92 -6.29
N GLU A 211 3.94 19.20 -6.96
CA GLU A 211 3.17 20.42 -6.75
C GLU A 211 2.06 20.27 -5.70
N ASN A 212 1.85 19.06 -5.15
CA ASN A 212 0.79 18.75 -4.19
C ASN A 212 -0.60 19.27 -4.65
N LYS A 213 -0.95 18.98 -5.90
CA LYS A 213 -2.23 19.41 -6.48
C LYS A 213 -3.40 18.62 -5.90
N PRO A 214 -4.53 19.27 -5.59
CA PRO A 214 -5.75 18.55 -5.31
C PRO A 214 -6.26 17.83 -6.57
N CYS A 215 -6.65 16.57 -6.41
CA CYS A 215 -7.53 15.84 -7.32
C CYS A 215 -8.97 16.36 -7.14
N GLN A 216 -9.67 16.52 -8.26
CA GLN A 216 -11.07 16.93 -8.28
C GLN A 216 -11.97 15.79 -8.76
N ASP A 217 -13.20 15.74 -8.26
CA ASP A 217 -14.26 14.90 -8.83
C ASP A 217 -14.82 15.49 -10.15
N TYR A 218 -15.81 14.83 -10.75
CA TYR A 218 -16.46 15.30 -11.97
C TYR A 218 -17.23 16.63 -11.82
N ASP A 219 -17.60 16.99 -10.60
CA ASP A 219 -18.31 18.23 -10.27
C ASP A 219 -17.35 19.37 -9.90
N GLY A 220 -16.03 19.10 -9.88
CA GLY A 220 -14.99 20.05 -9.55
C GLY A 220 -14.70 20.21 -8.05
N ASN A 221 -15.29 19.37 -7.19
CA ASN A 221 -14.97 19.37 -5.77
C ASN A 221 -13.63 18.67 -5.53
N ASN A 222 -12.85 19.16 -4.57
CA ASN A 222 -11.60 18.49 -4.20
C ASN A 222 -11.91 17.16 -3.49
N GLU A 223 -11.39 16.07 -4.03
CA GLU A 223 -11.60 14.71 -3.51
C GLU A 223 -10.40 14.23 -2.69
N GLN A 224 -9.20 14.50 -3.17
CA GLN A 224 -7.94 14.09 -2.54
C GLN A 224 -6.85 15.14 -2.80
N ILE A 225 -5.88 15.27 -1.90
CA ILE A 225 -4.66 16.04 -2.17
C ILE A 225 -3.46 15.19 -1.76
N CYS A 226 -2.51 15.04 -2.68
CA CYS A 226 -1.24 14.39 -2.38
C CYS A 226 -0.39 15.34 -1.52
N VAL A 227 0.24 14.82 -0.47
CA VAL A 227 1.23 15.57 0.31
C VAL A 227 2.57 14.85 0.21
N CYS A 228 3.37 15.30 -0.73
CA CYS A 228 4.74 14.85 -0.95
C CYS A 228 5.71 15.88 -0.37
N THR A 229 6.53 15.44 0.58
CA THR A 229 7.60 16.26 1.19
C THR A 229 8.94 16.11 0.50
N ALA A 230 9.14 15.06 -0.30
CA ALA A 230 10.34 14.84 -1.09
C ALA A 230 10.00 13.86 -2.23
N ALA A 231 10.57 14.09 -3.41
CA ALA A 231 10.34 13.24 -4.57
C ALA A 231 11.63 13.05 -5.34
N GLN A 232 11.74 11.91 -6.03
CA GLN A 232 12.76 11.69 -7.04
C GLN A 232 12.07 11.08 -8.25
N ALA A 233 12.19 11.74 -9.40
CA ALA A 233 11.41 11.36 -10.57
C ALA A 233 11.96 10.13 -11.31
N THR A 234 13.24 9.85 -11.12
CA THR A 234 13.96 8.78 -11.83
C THR A 234 14.72 7.89 -10.85
N TYR A 235 15.75 7.18 -11.33
CA TYR A 235 16.56 6.29 -10.53
C TYR A 235 17.20 7.01 -9.34
N MET A 236 17.29 6.34 -8.19
CA MET A 236 17.95 6.86 -6.98
C MET A 236 19.38 7.36 -7.24
N THR A 237 20.07 6.79 -8.23
CA THR A 237 21.41 7.19 -8.66
C THR A 237 21.47 8.51 -9.44
N CYS A 238 20.34 8.99 -9.96
CA CYS A 238 20.20 10.25 -10.68
C CYS A 238 19.64 11.33 -9.75
N THR A 239 20.54 11.95 -8.98
CA THR A 239 20.21 12.98 -7.99
C THR A 239 19.72 14.29 -8.62
N ASP A 240 19.92 14.50 -9.91
CA ASP A 240 19.51 15.71 -10.64
C ASP A 240 17.98 15.91 -10.65
N THR A 241 17.22 14.86 -10.35
CA THR A 241 15.75 14.91 -10.24
C THR A 241 15.24 14.83 -8.81
N ALA A 242 16.14 14.84 -7.82
CA ALA A 242 15.79 14.78 -6.42
C ALA A 242 15.31 16.17 -5.93
N LEU A 243 14.11 16.19 -5.35
CA LEU A 243 13.48 17.36 -4.76
C LEU A 243 13.41 17.09 -3.26
N GLY A 244 14.17 17.88 -2.51
CA GLY A 244 14.34 17.69 -1.07
C GLY A 244 13.19 18.33 -0.29
N ARG A 245 13.20 18.11 1.03
CA ARG A 245 12.22 18.71 1.95
C ARG A 245 12.23 20.24 1.97
N GLN A 246 13.32 20.87 1.54
CA GLN A 246 13.47 22.33 1.53
C GLN A 246 13.11 22.97 0.18
N GLY A 247 12.65 22.18 -0.80
CA GLY A 247 12.56 22.60 -2.20
C GLY A 247 13.89 22.40 -2.89
#